data_AF-A0A0G4FXE9-F1
#
_entry.id   AF-A0A0G4FXE9-F1
#
_cell.length_a   1.000
_cell.length_b   1.000
_cell.length_c   1.000
_cell.angle_alpha   90.00
_cell.angle_beta   90.00
_cell.angle_gamma   90.00
#
_symmetry.space_group_name_H-M   'P 1'
#
loop_
_entity.id
_entity.type
_entity.pdbx_description
1 polymer ?
#
loop_
_entity_poly.entity_id
_entity_poly.type
_entity_poly.pdbx_seq_one_letter_code
_entity_poly.pdbx_strand_id
1 'polypeptide(L)'
;MDSQQPEPQGVSPSGAPTTLTRPQQEQLDKDKVRMHMQNERYLRAHPELKHLIGTFVQQTLEYKPDNLLEFAGRFFTRSDLYAMVKVKSKELIQA
;
A
#
# COMPACT_ATOMS: atom_id res chain seq x y z
N MET A 1 -54.51 5.12 2.83
CA MET A 1 -53.59 5.86 1.95
C MET A 1 -52.21 5.35 2.31
N ASP A 2 -51.72 4.43 1.49
CA ASP A 2 -50.54 3.61 1.72
C ASP A 2 -49.28 4.43 1.97
N SER A 3 -48.63 4.10 3.07
CA SER A 3 -47.28 4.54 3.41
C SER A 3 -46.29 3.86 2.47
N GLN A 4 -45.89 4.55 1.40
CA GLN A 4 -44.81 4.09 0.54
C GLN A 4 -43.47 4.26 1.29
N GLN A 5 -43.08 3.26 2.07
CA GLN A 5 -41.69 3.10 2.50
C GLN A 5 -40.82 2.86 1.27
N PRO A 6 -39.70 3.59 1.08
CA PRO A 6 -38.77 3.27 0.00
C PRO A 6 -38.09 1.93 0.32
N GLU A 7 -38.14 1.02 -0.64
CA GLU A 7 -37.58 -0.32 -0.50
C GLU A 7 -36.07 -0.29 -0.21
N PRO A 8 -35.55 -1.14 0.70
CA PRO A 8 -34.11 -1.30 0.87
C PRO A 8 -33.56 -2.09 -0.33
N GLN A 9 -33.16 -1.40 -1.39
CA GLN A 9 -32.46 -2.02 -2.51
C GLN A 9 -31.10 -2.55 -2.04
N GLY A 10 -30.93 -3.87 -2.05
CA GLY A 10 -29.66 -4.51 -1.73
C GLY A 10 -29.70 -6.02 -1.56
N VAL A 11 -30.40 -6.78 -2.41
CA VAL A 11 -30.29 -8.25 -2.43
C VAL A 11 -30.29 -8.80 -3.87
N SER A 12 -29.13 -9.27 -4.33
CA SER A 12 -29.03 -10.20 -5.47
C SER A 12 -29.47 -11.60 -5.05
N PRO A 13 -30.00 -12.44 -5.97
CA PRO A 13 -30.52 -13.78 -5.66
C PRO A 13 -29.44 -14.84 -5.34
N SER A 14 -28.18 -14.42 -5.18
CA SER A 14 -27.07 -15.23 -4.65
C SER A 14 -26.54 -14.46 -3.46
N GLY A 15 -26.64 -15.03 -2.25
CA GLY A 15 -26.51 -14.36 -0.94
C GLY A 15 -25.15 -13.76 -0.57
N ALA A 16 -24.40 -13.22 -1.53
CA ALA A 16 -23.22 -12.40 -1.29
C ALA A 16 -23.55 -10.93 -1.64
N PRO A 17 -23.54 -10.00 -0.67
CA PRO A 17 -23.71 -8.58 -0.98
C PRO A 17 -22.49 -8.08 -1.77
N THR A 18 -22.68 -7.80 -3.06
CA THR A 18 -21.63 -7.23 -3.94
C THR A 18 -21.49 -5.71 -3.77
N THR A 19 -22.38 -5.06 -3.03
CA THR A 19 -22.40 -3.60 -2.83
C THR A 19 -22.48 -3.29 -1.35
N LEU A 20 -21.54 -2.50 -0.84
CA LEU A 20 -21.49 -2.08 0.55
C LEU A 20 -22.63 -1.12 0.86
N THR A 21 -23.28 -1.29 2.02
CA THR A 21 -24.22 -0.30 2.52
C THR A 21 -23.49 0.99 2.92
N ARG A 22 -24.17 2.14 2.88
CA ARG A 22 -23.55 3.44 3.26
C ARG A 22 -22.87 3.42 4.64
N PRO A 23 -23.48 2.85 5.71
CA PRO A 23 -22.82 2.76 7.01
C PRO A 23 -21.57 1.88 7.00
N GLN A 24 -21.56 0.78 6.21
CA GLN A 24 -20.38 -0.06 6.05
C GLN A 24 -19.25 0.69 5.33
N GLN A 25 -19.58 1.48 4.31
CA GLN A 25 -18.60 2.29 3.60
C GLN A 25 -18.00 3.37 4.51
N GLU A 26 -18.82 4.09 5.28
CA GLU A 26 -18.34 5.09 6.24
C GLU A 26 -17.43 4.50 7.31
N GLN A 27 -17.74 3.29 7.78
CA GLN A 27 -16.89 2.59 8.74
C GLN A 27 -15.54 2.20 8.11
N LEU A 28 -15.55 1.67 6.88
CA LEU A 28 -14.32 1.35 6.15
C LEU A 28 -13.45 2.58 5.92
N ASP A 29 -14.04 3.74 5.63
CA ASP A 29 -13.28 4.95 5.40
C ASP A 29 -12.62 5.46 6.69
N LYS A 30 -13.32 5.39 7.84
CA LYS A 30 -12.73 5.68 9.16
C LYS A 30 -11.57 4.74 9.48
N ASP A 31 -11.73 3.44 9.19
CA ASP A 31 -10.71 2.45 9.47
C ASP A 31 -9.50 2.60 8.54
N LYS A 32 -9.70 2.94 7.27
CA LYS A 32 -8.60 3.31 6.35
C LYS A 32 -7.80 4.49 6.89
N VAL A 33 -8.46 5.57 7.32
CA VAL A 33 -7.76 6.74 7.90
C VAL A 33 -6.90 6.32 9.09
N ARG A 34 -7.44 5.48 9.98
CA ARG A 34 -6.68 4.95 11.13
C ARG A 34 -5.47 4.14 10.68
N MET A 35 -5.62 3.26 9.71
CA MET A 35 -4.51 2.47 9.16
C MET A 35 -3.47 3.35 8.50
N HIS A 36 -3.87 4.38 7.73
CA HIS A 36 -2.94 5.33 7.11
C HIS A 36 -2.08 6.03 8.16
N MET A 37 -2.68 6.50 9.26
CA MET A 37 -1.94 7.11 10.35
C MET A 37 -0.96 6.14 11.02
N GLN A 38 -1.37 4.88 11.23
CA GLN A 38 -0.49 3.85 11.81
C GLN A 38 0.68 3.53 10.89
N ASN A 39 0.43 3.37 9.59
CA ASN A 39 1.44 3.11 8.58
C ASN A 39 2.45 4.26 8.50
N GLU A 40 1.98 5.51 8.53
CA GLU A 40 2.87 6.67 8.52
C GLU A 40 3.76 6.72 9.77
N ARG A 41 3.18 6.48 10.95
CA ARG A 41 3.96 6.40 12.20
C ARG A 41 5.01 5.29 12.13
N TYR A 42 4.66 4.13 11.58
CA TYR A 42 5.58 3.02 11.39
C TYR A 42 6.73 3.42 10.44
N LEU A 43 6.42 3.94 9.25
CA LEU A 43 7.43 4.39 8.29
C LEU A 43 8.35 5.49 8.87
N ARG A 44 7.80 6.39 9.70
CA ARG A 44 8.59 7.43 10.38
C ARG A 44 9.53 6.86 11.45
N ALA A 45 9.08 5.83 12.18
CA ALA A 45 9.88 5.17 13.20
C ALA A 45 10.97 4.26 12.61
N HIS A 46 10.82 3.83 11.35
CA HIS A 46 11.67 2.86 10.66
C HIS A 46 12.38 3.47 9.44
N PRO A 47 13.41 4.34 9.63
CA PRO A 47 14.13 4.99 8.54
C PRO A 47 14.82 4.00 7.58
N GLU A 48 15.14 2.78 8.02
CA GLU A 48 15.63 1.69 7.19
C GLU A 48 14.69 1.36 6.01
N LEU A 49 13.38 1.47 6.20
CA LEU A 49 12.40 1.22 5.14
C LEU A 49 12.42 2.34 4.10
N LYS A 50 12.60 3.60 4.54
CA LYS A 50 12.75 4.74 3.64
C LYS A 50 13.99 4.56 2.75
N HIS A 51 15.09 4.11 3.33
CA HIS A 51 16.31 3.83 2.57
C HIS A 51 16.15 2.66 1.60
N LEU A 52 15.51 1.57 2.03
CA LEU A 52 15.23 0.41 1.19
C LEU A 52 14.38 0.80 -0.02
N ILE A 53 13.26 1.51 0.20
CA ILE A 53 12.37 1.97 -0.87
C ILE A 53 13.09 2.97 -1.76
N GLY A 54 13.81 3.94 -1.19
CA GLY A 54 14.57 4.94 -1.96
C GLY A 54 15.63 4.30 -2.87
N THR A 55 16.35 3.31 -2.35
CA THR A 55 17.34 2.54 -3.14
C THR A 55 16.67 1.79 -4.27
N PHE A 56 15.53 1.13 -4.02
CA PHE A 56 14.79 0.43 -5.05
C PHE A 56 14.30 1.37 -6.16
N VAL A 57 13.75 2.53 -5.79
CA VAL A 57 13.28 3.53 -6.76
C VAL A 57 14.45 4.08 -7.58
N GLN A 58 15.57 4.42 -6.94
CA GLN A 58 16.76 4.90 -7.64
C GLN A 58 17.23 3.88 -8.68
N GLN A 59 17.36 2.60 -8.31
CA GLN A 59 17.75 1.57 -9.26
C GLN A 59 16.72 1.33 -10.35
N THR A 60 15.44 1.42 -10.03
CA THR A 60 14.38 1.31 -11.04
C THR A 60 14.48 2.42 -12.08
N LEU A 61 14.80 3.65 -11.66
CA LEU A 61 14.99 4.78 -12.56
C LEU A 61 16.29 4.68 -13.37
N GLU A 62 17.35 4.14 -12.76
CA GLU A 62 18.66 3.95 -13.40
C GLU A 62 18.63 2.85 -14.47
N TYR A 63 18.09 1.67 -14.13
CA TYR A 63 18.07 0.51 -15.03
C TYR A 63 16.84 0.46 -15.94
N LYS A 64 15.77 1.20 -15.61
CA LYS A 64 14.51 1.29 -16.37
C LYS A 64 14.04 -0.07 -16.92
N PRO A 65 13.78 -1.06 -16.05
CA PRO A 65 13.50 -2.43 -16.48
C PRO A 65 12.19 -2.54 -17.27
N ASP A 66 12.15 -3.41 -18.27
CA ASP A 66 10.93 -3.72 -19.03
C ASP A 66 9.85 -4.39 -18.15
N ASN A 67 10.28 -5.19 -17.16
CA ASN A 67 9.40 -5.84 -16.19
C ASN A 67 9.76 -5.44 -14.75
N LEU A 68 8.94 -4.55 -14.19
CA LEU A 68 9.13 -4.03 -12.84
C LEU A 68 8.92 -5.10 -11.75
N LEU A 69 8.00 -6.05 -11.95
CA LEU A 69 7.70 -7.06 -10.94
C LEU A 69 8.82 -8.10 -10.83
N GLU A 70 9.36 -8.53 -11.96
CA GLU A 70 10.54 -9.41 -12.00
C GLU A 70 11.75 -8.71 -11.37
N PHE A 71 11.95 -7.42 -11.68
CA PHE A 71 13.00 -6.61 -11.08
C PHE A 71 12.85 -6.49 -9.57
N ALA A 72 11.64 -6.21 -9.07
CA ALA A 72 11.34 -6.17 -7.65
C ALA A 72 11.60 -7.52 -6.98
N GLY A 73 11.15 -8.62 -7.59
CA GLY A 73 11.41 -9.98 -7.09
C GLY A 73 12.91 -10.26 -6.95
N ARG A 74 13.71 -9.93 -7.98
CA ARG A 74 15.17 -10.06 -7.88
C ARG A 74 15.76 -9.14 -6.83
N PHE A 75 15.32 -7.89 -6.73
CA PHE A 75 15.85 -6.91 -5.79
C PHE A 75 15.60 -7.32 -4.33
N PHE A 76 14.33 -7.58 -3.95
CA PHE A 76 13.95 -7.83 -2.56
C PHE A 76 14.31 -9.24 -2.05
N THR A 77 14.63 -10.18 -2.93
CA THR A 77 15.01 -11.56 -2.54
C THR A 77 16.53 -11.74 -2.45
N ARG A 78 17.31 -10.67 -2.62
CA ARG A 78 18.77 -10.69 -2.50
C ARG A 78 19.22 -10.98 -1.07
N SER A 79 20.14 -11.92 -0.91
CA SER A 79 20.78 -12.23 0.38
C SER A 79 21.65 -11.07 0.90
N ASP A 80 22.18 -10.24 0.01
CA ASP A 80 23.02 -9.07 0.32
C ASP A 80 22.23 -7.76 0.46
N LEU A 81 20.89 -7.80 0.42
CA LEU A 81 20.02 -6.62 0.37
C LEU A 81 20.33 -5.60 1.46
N TYR A 82 20.46 -6.06 2.72
CA TYR A 82 20.72 -5.17 3.85
C TYR A 82 22.05 -4.44 3.73
N ALA A 83 23.11 -5.15 3.33
CA ALA A 83 24.44 -4.56 3.16
C ALA A 83 24.43 -3.53 2.01
N MET A 84 23.81 -3.90 0.89
CA MET A 84 23.70 -3.07 -0.31
C MET A 84 22.91 -1.78 -0.04
N VAL A 85 21.75 -1.88 0.61
CA VAL A 85 20.95 -0.71 1.02
C VAL A 85 21.74 0.15 1.98
N LYS A 86 22.42 -0.40 2.99
CA LYS A 86 23.21 0.38 3.95
C LYS A 86 24.32 1.19 3.29
N VAL A 87 24.94 0.67 2.23
CA VAL A 87 25.94 1.40 1.43
C VAL A 87 25.28 2.50 0.62
N LYS A 88 24.26 2.17 -0.19
CA LYS A 88 23.50 3.11 -1.03
C LYS A 88 22.85 4.24 -0.23
N SER A 89 22.39 3.95 0.98
CA SER A 89 21.81 4.93 1.90
C SER A 89 22.80 6.02 2.28
N LYS A 90 24.08 5.68 2.45
CA LYS A 90 25.12 6.66 2.78
C LYS A 90 25.42 7.56 1.58
N GLU A 91 25.39 7.00 0.37
CA GLU A 91 25.56 7.77 -0.87
C GLU A 91 24.41 8.77 -1.07
N LEU A 92 23.17 8.35 -0.80
CA LEU A 92 21.98 9.20 -0.90
C LEU A 92 21.95 10.37 0.10
N ILE A 93 22.68 10.30 1.21
CA ILE A 93 22.76 11.38 2.21
C ILE A 93 23.90 12.37 1.88
N GLN A 94 24.84 11.98 1.00
CA GLN A 94 26.02 12.78 0.64
C GLN A 94 25.91 13.50 -0.71
N ALA A 95 24.87 13.22 -1.50
CA ALA A 95 24.55 13.88 -2.76
C ALA A 95 23.54 15.00 -2.56
#